data_AF-A0A1I5KRX0-F1
#
_entry.id   AF-A0A1I5KRX0-F1
#
_cell.length_a   1.000
_cell.length_b   1.000
_cell.length_c   1.000
_cell.angle_alpha   90.00
_cell.angle_beta   90.00
_cell.angle_gamma   90.00
#
_symmetry.space_group_name_H-M   'P 1'
#
loop_
_entity.id
_entity.type
_entity.pdbx_description
1 polymer ?
#
loop_
_entity_poly.entity_id
_entity_poly.type
_entity_poly.pdbx_seq_one_letter_code
_entity_poly.pdbx_strand_id
1 'polypeptide(L)'
;MKYFNLLFLCLGMALPLYSENIPMPPAMPSVNLNTKNDLKKIEKKVTKKSSSKNSCSLIPPMIVNLPPMLEDDLEKCKNSMYLPTKTIAEKKLKMLLKKEVKVNSVDIVNGFSMLYKIYTNKGIYYCNKKIDKCLFASVGVIE
;
A
#
# COMPACT_ATOMS: atom_id res chain seq x y z
N MET A 1 48.65 20.59 61.13
CA MET A 1 48.99 21.05 59.76
C MET A 1 50.00 20.08 59.17
N LYS A 2 49.60 19.29 58.15
CA LYS A 2 50.47 18.69 57.13
C LYS A 2 49.64 17.80 56.20
N TYR A 3 49.60 18.21 54.93
CA TYR A 3 49.24 17.45 53.73
C TYR A 3 47.77 17.08 53.50
N PHE A 4 46.96 18.13 53.34
CA PHE A 4 45.79 18.17 52.47
C PHE A 4 46.27 18.14 51.00
N ASN A 5 46.79 16.99 50.54
CA ASN A 5 47.15 16.77 49.14
C ASN A 5 47.36 15.28 48.90
N LEU A 6 46.26 14.54 48.78
CA LEU A 6 46.26 13.20 48.20
C LEU A 6 44.94 12.95 47.46
N LEU A 7 44.49 13.96 46.69
CA LEU A 7 43.22 13.92 45.95
C LEU A 7 43.41 13.76 44.43
N PHE A 8 44.61 13.47 43.93
CA PHE A 8 44.84 13.38 42.49
C PHE A 8 45.95 12.36 42.16
N LEU A 9 45.66 11.05 42.22
CA LEU A 9 46.53 10.05 41.59
C LEU A 9 45.92 8.63 41.41
N CYS A 10 44.62 8.52 41.12
CA CYS A 10 44.03 7.28 40.58
C CYS A 10 43.01 7.57 39.47
N LEU A 11 43.29 8.55 38.62
CA LEU A 11 42.56 8.77 37.37
C LEU A 11 43.47 8.32 36.21
N GLY A 12 43.58 7.01 36.02
CA GLY A 12 44.52 6.46 35.04
C GLY A 12 44.17 5.04 34.63
N MET A 13 43.61 4.94 33.42
CA MET A 13 43.66 3.78 32.53
C MET A 13 42.68 2.62 32.80
N ALA A 14 41.52 2.70 32.14
CA ALA A 14 40.97 1.59 31.35
C ALA A 14 39.82 2.12 30.46
N LEU A 15 40.17 2.69 29.30
CA LEU A 15 39.22 2.83 28.19
C LEU A 15 39.40 1.62 27.27
N PRO A 16 38.41 0.74 27.10
CA PRO A 16 38.45 -0.22 26.01
C PRO A 16 38.18 0.54 24.71
N LEU A 17 39.18 0.58 23.82
CA LEU A 17 38.99 0.96 22.43
C LEU A 17 38.17 -0.15 21.74
N TYR A 18 36.85 0.00 21.73
CA TYR A 18 36.00 -0.75 20.81
C TYR A 18 36.22 -0.19 19.41
N SER A 19 37.02 -0.89 18.61
CA SER A 19 37.06 -0.71 17.16
C SER A 19 35.82 -1.37 16.56
N GLU A 20 34.69 -0.66 16.54
CA GLU A 20 33.54 -1.05 15.72
C GLU A 20 33.93 -0.94 14.24
N ASN A 21 34.32 -2.06 13.64
CA ASN A 21 34.26 -2.20 12.19
C ASN A 21 32.78 -2.30 11.82
N ILE A 22 32.10 -1.16 11.72
CA ILE A 22 30.75 -1.07 11.16
C ILE A 22 30.89 -1.50 9.69
N PRO A 23 30.27 -2.62 9.25
CA PRO A 23 30.31 -3.00 7.85
C PRO A 23 29.58 -1.91 7.05
N MET A 24 30.33 -1.13 6.29
CA MET A 24 29.76 -0.17 5.35
C MET A 24 28.92 -0.94 4.32
N PRO A 25 27.71 -0.44 3.99
CA PRO A 25 26.94 -1.02 2.90
C PRO A 25 27.74 -0.93 1.59
N PRO A 26 27.60 -1.91 0.69
CA PRO A 26 28.24 -1.84 -0.62
C PRO A 26 27.83 -0.56 -1.34
N ALA A 27 28.81 0.11 -1.96
CA ALA A 27 28.56 1.34 -2.71
C ALA A 27 27.58 1.09 -3.86
N MET A 28 26.64 2.01 -4.05
CA MET A 28 25.71 1.94 -5.19
C MET A 28 26.50 1.97 -6.50
N PRO A 29 26.13 1.14 -7.51
CA PRO A 29 26.76 1.19 -8.81
C PRO A 29 26.55 2.57 -9.44
N SER A 30 27.63 3.19 -9.89
CA SER A 30 27.59 4.47 -10.59
C SER A 30 26.99 4.27 -11.98
N VAL A 31 25.73 4.70 -12.14
CA VAL A 31 25.11 4.81 -13.46
C VAL A 31 25.77 5.99 -14.17
N ASN A 32 26.54 5.68 -15.22
CA ASN A 32 27.22 6.67 -16.05
C ASN A 32 26.17 7.42 -16.89
N LEU A 33 25.60 8.48 -16.32
CA LEU A 33 24.67 9.37 -17.01
C LEU A 33 25.49 10.26 -17.95
N ASN A 34 25.72 9.80 -19.18
CA ASN A 34 26.21 10.67 -20.25
C ASN A 34 25.18 11.78 -20.47
N THR A 35 25.54 12.94 -19.91
CA THR A 35 24.65 14.04 -19.59
C THR A 35 24.39 14.85 -20.85
N LYS A 36 23.17 14.76 -21.40
CA LYS A 36 22.39 15.76 -22.17
C LYS A 36 21.57 15.15 -23.30
N ASN A 37 22.04 14.10 -23.97
CA ASN A 37 21.33 13.53 -25.12
C ASN A 37 20.29 12.47 -24.72
N ASP A 38 20.51 11.74 -23.62
CA ASP A 38 19.56 10.73 -23.15
C ASP A 38 18.38 11.31 -22.35
N LEU A 39 18.56 12.43 -21.65
CA LEU A 39 17.46 13.13 -20.94
C LEU A 39 16.38 13.62 -21.91
N LYS A 40 16.76 14.23 -23.05
CA LYS A 40 15.80 14.63 -24.10
C LYS A 40 15.11 13.44 -24.79
N LYS A 41 15.78 12.28 -24.85
CA LYS A 41 15.22 11.06 -25.43
C LYS A 41 14.26 10.36 -24.46
N ILE A 42 14.51 10.45 -23.15
CA ILE A 42 13.60 10.00 -22.09
C ILE A 42 12.38 10.92 -22.03
N GLU A 43 12.54 12.24 -22.01
CA GLU A 43 11.42 13.20 -21.97
C GLU A 43 10.49 13.08 -23.20
N LYS A 44 11.05 12.85 -24.40
CA LYS A 44 10.24 12.63 -25.62
C LYS A 44 9.55 11.26 -25.68
N LYS A 45 10.05 10.25 -24.96
CA LYS A 45 9.37 8.95 -24.82
C LYS A 45 8.29 8.96 -23.73
N VAL A 46 8.41 9.83 -22.74
CA VAL A 46 7.39 10.04 -21.70
C VAL A 46 6.16 10.79 -22.24
N THR A 47 6.34 11.70 -23.20
CA THR A 47 5.22 12.50 -23.75
C THR A 47 4.40 11.83 -24.85
N LYS A 48 4.83 10.68 -25.38
CA LYS A 48 4.05 9.89 -26.35
C LYS A 48 3.98 8.45 -25.90
N LYS A 49 2.87 8.11 -25.22
CA LYS A 49 2.34 6.76 -24.94
C LYS A 49 2.58 6.24 -23.51
N SER A 50 1.88 6.83 -22.54
CA SER A 50 1.18 6.01 -21.55
C SER A 50 -0.05 6.75 -21.03
N SER A 51 -1.18 6.49 -21.66
CA SER A 51 -2.46 6.46 -20.96
C SER A 51 -2.26 5.76 -19.61
N SER A 52 -2.46 6.47 -18.51
CA SER A 52 -2.82 5.97 -17.17
C SER A 52 -2.71 4.44 -17.02
N LYS A 53 -1.49 3.88 -16.99
CA LYS A 53 -1.30 2.49 -16.60
C LYS A 53 -1.12 2.50 -15.10
N ASN A 54 -2.25 2.41 -14.41
CA ASN A 54 -2.46 2.03 -13.01
C ASN A 54 -1.15 2.04 -12.21
N SER A 55 -0.81 3.20 -11.63
CA SER A 55 0.31 3.37 -10.68
C SER A 55 0.31 2.27 -9.60
N CYS A 56 -0.88 1.78 -9.27
CA CYS A 56 -1.14 0.63 -8.40
C CYS A 56 -0.50 -0.70 -8.79
N SER A 57 -0.27 -0.94 -10.08
CA SER A 57 0.32 -2.19 -10.57
C SER A 57 1.84 -2.23 -10.37
N LEU A 58 2.47 -1.09 -10.06
CA LEU A 58 3.91 -0.99 -9.83
C LEU A 58 4.32 -1.13 -8.36
N ILE A 59 3.37 -1.17 -7.42
CA ILE A 59 3.69 -1.27 -5.99
C ILE A 59 4.12 -2.71 -5.69
N PRO A 60 5.41 -2.97 -5.39
CA PRO A 60 5.86 -4.31 -5.08
C PRO A 60 5.22 -4.81 -3.78
N PRO A 61 5.02 -6.13 -3.63
CA PRO A 61 4.56 -6.70 -2.38
C PRO A 61 5.68 -6.61 -1.34
N MET A 62 5.68 -5.52 -0.55
CA MET A 62 5.84 -5.46 0.91
C MET A 62 6.64 -4.24 1.40
N ILE A 63 5.96 -3.37 2.14
CA ILE A 63 6.51 -2.54 3.22
C ILE A 63 5.59 -2.82 4.42
N VAL A 64 6.16 -3.30 5.53
CA VAL A 64 5.41 -3.88 6.66
C VAL A 64 4.77 -2.82 7.56
N ASN A 65 5.26 -1.58 7.48
CA ASN A 65 4.77 -0.43 8.23
C ASN A 65 4.76 0.78 7.30
N LEU A 66 3.69 0.94 6.52
CA LEU A 66 3.50 2.17 5.76
C LEU A 66 3.14 3.29 6.76
N PRO A 67 3.66 4.50 6.56
CA PRO A 67 3.09 5.68 7.19
C PRO A 67 1.57 5.74 6.90
N PRO A 68 0.72 6.18 7.85
CA PRO A 68 -0.74 6.15 7.70
C PRO A 68 -1.25 6.79 6.40
N MET A 69 -0.63 7.90 5.97
CA MET A 69 -1.00 8.57 4.71
C MET A 69 -0.82 7.67 3.47
N LEU A 70 0.20 6.81 3.49
CA LEU A 70 0.45 5.87 2.41
C LEU A 70 -0.44 4.64 2.52
N GLU A 71 -0.90 4.28 3.72
CA GLU A 71 -1.85 3.17 3.92
C GLU A 71 -3.19 3.46 3.23
N ASP A 72 -3.72 4.67 3.39
CA ASP A 72 -4.95 5.12 2.73
C ASP A 72 -4.83 5.07 1.20
N ASP A 73 -3.71 5.54 0.67
CA ASP A 73 -3.47 5.55 -0.77
C ASP A 73 -3.26 4.12 -1.30
N LEU A 74 -2.59 3.26 -0.54
CA LEU A 74 -2.48 1.83 -0.85
C LEU A 74 -3.84 1.12 -0.80
N GLU A 75 -4.70 1.48 0.14
CA GLU A 75 -6.05 0.92 0.25
C GLU A 75 -6.91 1.30 -0.96
N LYS A 76 -7.01 2.61 -1.27
CA LYS A 76 -7.74 3.11 -2.45
C LYS A 76 -7.25 2.41 -3.72
N CYS A 77 -5.95 2.25 -3.81
CA CYS A 77 -5.27 1.63 -4.92
C CYS A 77 -5.61 0.13 -5.07
N LYS A 78 -5.55 -0.64 -3.98
CA LYS A 78 -5.97 -2.05 -3.97
C LYS A 78 -7.46 -2.20 -4.28
N ASN A 79 -8.31 -1.33 -3.76
CA ASN A 79 -9.76 -1.37 -3.97
C ASN A 79 -10.12 -1.05 -5.42
N SER A 80 -9.45 -0.07 -6.03
CA SER A 80 -9.62 0.24 -7.46
C SER A 80 -9.14 -0.92 -8.35
N MET A 81 -7.97 -1.49 -8.06
CA MET A 81 -7.39 -2.58 -8.85
C MET A 81 -8.25 -3.85 -8.85
N TYR A 82 -8.96 -4.10 -7.75
CA TYR A 82 -9.73 -5.33 -7.56
C TYR A 82 -11.25 -5.12 -7.55
N LEU A 83 -11.71 -3.95 -7.98
CA LEU A 83 -13.13 -3.64 -8.10
C LEU A 83 -13.79 -4.63 -9.09
N PRO A 84 -14.74 -5.47 -8.65
CA PRO A 84 -15.38 -6.41 -9.56
C PRO A 84 -16.29 -5.68 -10.55
N THR A 85 -16.27 -6.12 -11.80
CA THR A 85 -17.19 -5.61 -12.81
C THR A 85 -18.62 -6.06 -12.51
N LYS A 86 -19.61 -5.30 -13.00
CA LYS A 86 -21.04 -5.63 -12.82
C LYS A 86 -21.37 -7.05 -13.27
N THR A 87 -20.82 -7.50 -14.39
CA THR A 87 -21.06 -8.83 -14.95
C THR A 87 -20.49 -9.96 -14.07
N ILE A 88 -19.29 -9.76 -13.51
CA ILE A 88 -18.69 -10.72 -12.57
C ILE A 88 -19.50 -10.76 -11.28
N ALA A 89 -19.88 -9.59 -10.77
CA ALA A 89 -20.71 -9.47 -9.58
C ALA A 89 -22.06 -10.16 -9.73
N GLU A 90 -22.73 -9.95 -10.86
CA GLU A 90 -24.02 -10.57 -11.16
C GLU A 90 -23.92 -12.08 -11.26
N LYS A 91 -22.94 -12.60 -12.00
CA LYS A 91 -22.71 -14.05 -12.13
C LYS A 91 -22.43 -14.70 -10.77
N LYS A 92 -21.55 -14.09 -9.96
CA LYS A 92 -21.17 -14.62 -8.64
C LYS A 92 -22.32 -14.56 -7.65
N LEU A 93 -23.07 -13.45 -7.60
CA LEU A 93 -24.25 -13.33 -6.75
C LEU A 93 -25.37 -14.30 -7.16
N LYS A 94 -25.60 -14.51 -8.47
CA LYS A 94 -26.56 -15.51 -8.97
C LYS A 94 -26.19 -16.91 -8.49
N MET A 95 -24.90 -17.27 -8.51
CA MET A 95 -24.39 -18.55 -8.00
C MET A 95 -24.55 -18.68 -6.49
N LEU A 96 -24.19 -17.65 -5.72
CA LEU A 96 -24.27 -17.67 -4.25
C LEU A 96 -25.71 -17.74 -3.74
N LEU A 97 -26.60 -16.94 -4.32
CA LEU A 97 -27.97 -16.79 -3.84
C LEU A 97 -28.94 -17.79 -4.49
N LYS A 98 -28.48 -18.55 -5.50
CA LYS A 98 -29.28 -19.48 -6.31
C LYS A 98 -30.57 -18.85 -6.86
N LYS A 99 -30.54 -17.55 -7.11
CA LYS A 99 -31.68 -16.75 -7.54
C LYS A 99 -31.22 -15.77 -8.61
N GLU A 100 -32.13 -15.34 -9.48
CA GLU A 100 -31.83 -14.27 -10.41
C GLU A 100 -31.68 -12.94 -9.66
N VAL A 101 -30.57 -12.26 -9.91
CA VAL A 101 -30.22 -10.97 -9.28
C VAL A 101 -29.67 -10.10 -10.38
N LYS A 102 -30.12 -8.86 -10.46
CA LYS A 102 -29.61 -7.86 -11.41
C LYS A 102 -28.80 -6.84 -10.64
N VAL A 103 -27.55 -6.63 -11.06
CA VAL A 103 -26.63 -5.67 -10.42
C VAL A 103 -26.76 -4.30 -11.07
N ASN A 104 -27.05 -3.28 -10.26
CA ASN A 104 -27.20 -1.90 -10.70
C ASN A 104 -25.84 -1.19 -10.69
N SER A 105 -25.13 -1.24 -9.56
CA SER A 105 -23.83 -0.60 -9.36
C SER A 105 -22.98 -1.38 -8.34
N VAL A 106 -21.68 -1.14 -8.39
CA VAL A 106 -20.68 -1.71 -7.48
C VAL A 106 -19.80 -0.55 -7.03
N ASP A 107 -19.83 -0.26 -5.74
CA ASP A 107 -19.09 0.84 -5.13
C ASP A 107 -18.04 0.30 -4.13
N ILE A 108 -17.01 1.09 -3.89
CA ILE A 108 -15.98 0.82 -2.89
C ILE A 108 -16.49 1.30 -1.52
N VAL A 109 -16.25 0.52 -0.47
CA VAL A 109 -16.49 0.97 0.90
C VAL A 109 -15.21 1.62 1.44
N ASN A 110 -15.29 2.89 1.84
CA ASN A 110 -14.14 3.62 2.38
C ASN A 110 -13.74 3.06 3.76
N GLY A 111 -12.43 2.95 4.01
CA GLY A 111 -11.87 2.44 5.27
C GLY A 111 -11.92 0.93 5.41
N PHE A 112 -12.26 0.21 4.33
CA PHE A 112 -12.22 -1.24 4.28
C PHE A 112 -11.47 -1.70 3.03
N SER A 113 -10.40 -2.47 3.26
CA SER A 113 -9.68 -3.10 2.15
C SER A 113 -10.49 -4.27 1.56
N MET A 114 -10.67 -4.23 0.24
CA MET A 114 -11.29 -5.27 -0.59
C MET A 114 -12.75 -5.57 -0.25
N LEU A 115 -13.48 -4.60 0.31
CA LEU A 115 -14.90 -4.67 0.58
C LEU A 115 -15.67 -3.78 -0.42
N TYR A 116 -16.70 -4.36 -1.03
CA TYR A 116 -17.47 -3.73 -2.09
C TYR A 116 -18.96 -3.75 -1.75
N LYS A 117 -19.62 -2.62 -2.00
CA LYS A 117 -21.05 -2.44 -1.84
C LYS A 117 -21.72 -2.63 -3.20
N ILE A 118 -22.52 -3.70 -3.33
CA ILE A 118 -23.18 -4.09 -4.56
C ILE A 118 -24.67 -3.79 -4.43
N TYR A 119 -25.16 -2.88 -5.27
CA TYR A 119 -26.58 -2.55 -5.33
C TYR A 119 -27.27 -3.47 -6.33
N THR A 120 -28.35 -4.10 -5.89
CA THR A 120 -29.12 -5.02 -6.71
C THR A 120 -30.60 -4.69 -6.65
N ASN A 121 -31.38 -5.32 -7.53
CA ASN A 121 -32.84 -5.25 -7.47
C ASN A 121 -33.45 -5.88 -6.19
N LYS A 122 -32.66 -6.59 -5.38
CA LYS A 122 -33.12 -7.27 -4.15
C LYS A 122 -32.61 -6.62 -2.86
N GLY A 123 -31.83 -5.54 -2.97
CA GLY A 123 -31.21 -4.87 -1.84
C GLY A 123 -29.71 -4.70 -2.01
N ILE A 124 -29.02 -4.45 -0.90
CA ILE A 124 -27.61 -4.11 -0.89
C ILE A 124 -26.82 -5.28 -0.31
N TYR A 125 -25.75 -5.66 -1.01
CA TYR A 125 -24.81 -6.68 -0.57
C TYR A 125 -23.44 -6.07 -0.32
N TYR A 126 -22.83 -6.40 0.81
CA TYR A 126 -21.45 -6.06 1.12
C TYR A 126 -20.60 -7.31 0.93
N CYS A 127 -19.79 -7.34 -0.11
CA CYS A 127 -19.05 -8.53 -0.52
C CYS A 127 -17.55 -8.26 -0.53
N ASN A 128 -16.77 -9.30 -0.26
CA ASN A 128 -15.33 -9.25 -0.48
C ASN A 128 -14.97 -9.29 -1.98
N LYS A 129 -13.69 -9.07 -2.31
CA LYS A 129 -13.14 -9.14 -3.68
C LYS A 129 -13.58 -10.34 -4.52
N LYS A 130 -13.66 -11.53 -3.92
CA LYS A 130 -13.98 -12.76 -4.65
C LYS A 130 -15.49 -13.00 -4.78
N ILE A 131 -16.31 -12.23 -4.07
CA ILE A 131 -17.77 -12.38 -4.01
C ILE A 131 -18.12 -13.82 -3.66
N ASP A 132 -17.45 -14.37 -2.65
CA ASP A 132 -17.74 -15.67 -2.03
C ASP A 132 -18.31 -15.48 -0.62
N LYS A 133 -18.02 -14.35 0.03
CA LYS A 133 -18.61 -13.95 1.31
C LYS A 133 -19.31 -12.61 1.15
N CYS A 134 -20.61 -12.60 1.41
CA CYS A 134 -21.44 -11.42 1.29
C CYS A 134 -22.36 -11.28 2.51
N LEU A 135 -22.46 -10.05 3.03
CA LEU A 135 -23.44 -9.67 4.02
C LEU A 135 -24.62 -8.98 3.30
N PHE A 136 -25.84 -9.37 3.64
CA PHE A 136 -27.04 -8.75 3.12
C PHE A 136 -27.53 -7.67 4.09
N ALA A 137 -27.77 -6.47 3.57
CA ALA A 137 -28.48 -5.43 4.29
C ALA A 137 -29.80 -5.15 3.55
N SER A 138 -30.92 -5.43 4.22
CA SER A 138 -32.21 -4.88 3.82
C SER A 138 -32.21 -3.41 4.19
N VAL A 139 -32.38 -2.53 3.20
CA VAL A 139 -32.65 -1.12 3.48
C VAL A 139 -34.06 -1.05 4.04
N GLY A 140 -34.17 -1.03 5.37
CA GLY A 140 -35.36 -0.51 6.02
C GLY A 140 -35.37 0.99 5.73
N VAL A 141 -36.37 1.47 5.00
CA VAL A 141 -36.68 2.89 4.99
C VAL A 141 -37.03 3.23 6.43
N ILE A 142 -36.18 4.02 7.08
CA ILE A 142 -36.56 4.67 8.33
C ILE A 142 -37.45 5.84 7.85
N GLU A 143 -38.76 5.63 7.87
CA GLU A 143 -39.74 6.73 7.82
C GLU A 143 -39.72 7.51 9.13
#